data_AF-A0A7W6K1Q2-F1
#
_entry.id   AF-A0A7W6K1Q2-F1
#
_cell.length_a   1.000
_cell.length_b   1.000
_cell.length_c   1.000
_cell.angle_alpha   90.00
_cell.angle_beta   90.00
_cell.angle_gamma   90.00
#
_symmetry.space_group_name_H-M   'P 1'
#
loop_
_entity.id
_entity.type
_entity.pdbx_description
1 polymer ?
#
loop_
_entity_poly.entity_id
_entity_poly.type
_entity_poly.pdbx_seq_one_letter_code
_entity_poly.pdbx_strand_id
1 'polypeptide(L)'
;MTSFVDIAPGQWVLAFHQPYGPYDRTLAEIIAGYASHHWMDNRDKAEIFFVMQIQKVMPSTYQVFGSSRFIREDERLPRSHVIAGCKSEAAAIALRDMIFDTGFEAGERIEAEMHRRIKKFADRERARALKKIHRTLPHIFGGKA
;
A
#
# COMPACT_ATOMS: atom_id res chain seq x y z
N MET A 1 -4.81 0.30 26.43
CA MET A 1 -3.49 -0.35 26.30
C MET A 1 -3.47 -1.07 24.97
N THR A 2 -2.60 -0.69 24.05
CA THR A 2 -2.43 -1.39 22.77
C THR A 2 -1.63 -2.66 23.05
N SER A 3 -2.25 -3.83 22.89
CA SER A 3 -1.52 -5.10 22.99
C SER A 3 -0.61 -5.22 21.77
N PHE A 4 0.70 -5.34 21.99
CA PHE A 4 1.63 -5.62 20.90
C PHE A 4 1.50 -7.07 20.46
N VAL A 5 1.76 -7.33 19.18
CA VAL A 5 1.93 -8.69 18.67
C VAL A 5 3.10 -9.34 19.42
N ASP A 6 2.89 -10.59 19.82
CA ASP A 6 3.93 -11.38 20.47
C ASP A 6 4.98 -11.82 19.43
N ILE A 7 6.23 -11.55 19.76
CA ILE A 7 7.38 -11.81 18.89
C ILE A 7 8.59 -12.22 19.73
N ALA A 8 9.41 -13.09 19.17
CA ALA A 8 10.61 -13.60 19.83
C ALA A 8 11.83 -13.57 18.90
N PRO A 9 13.06 -13.49 19.46
CA PRO A 9 14.29 -13.67 18.68
C PRO A 9 14.27 -14.95 17.84
N GLY A 10 14.80 -14.87 16.62
CA GLY A 10 14.83 -15.96 15.65
C GLY A 10 13.56 -16.13 14.81
N GLN A 11 12.43 -15.53 15.21
CA GLN A 11 11.22 -15.50 14.37
C GLN A 11 11.39 -14.53 13.20
N TRP A 12 10.62 -14.78 12.14
CA TRP A 12 10.43 -13.82 11.06
C TRP A 12 9.29 -12.88 11.41
N VAL A 13 9.39 -11.62 11.03
CA VAL A 13 8.35 -10.63 11.30
C VAL A 13 7.82 -10.06 10.01
N LEU A 14 6.51 -9.84 9.94
CA LEU A 14 5.89 -8.95 8.99
C LEU A 14 5.51 -7.66 9.72
N ALA A 15 5.97 -6.52 9.23
CA ALA A 15 5.68 -5.22 9.81
C ALA A 15 5.47 -4.14 8.74
N PHE A 16 4.88 -3.01 9.10
CA PHE A 16 4.88 -1.82 8.26
C PHE A 16 6.24 -1.12 8.29
N HIS A 17 6.77 -0.80 7.12
CA HIS A 17 7.92 0.09 7.00
C HIS A 17 7.52 1.53 7.31
N GLN A 18 8.45 2.39 7.78
CA GLN A 18 8.14 3.81 7.98
C GLN A 18 8.18 4.55 6.63
N PRO A 19 7.17 5.35 6.25
CA PRO A 19 6.18 5.97 7.12
C PRO A 19 4.77 5.36 7.03
N TYR A 20 4.63 4.05 6.87
CA TYR A 20 3.34 3.38 6.66
C TYR A 20 2.73 2.76 7.93
N GLY A 21 3.35 2.99 9.10
CA GLY A 21 2.86 2.43 10.36
C GLY A 21 1.68 3.19 10.99
N PRO A 22 1.15 2.67 12.11
CA PRO A 22 0.09 3.30 12.90
C PRO A 22 0.61 4.54 13.64
N TYR A 23 0.44 5.71 13.03
CA TYR A 23 0.70 7.02 13.66
C TYR A 23 -0.54 7.55 14.38
N ASP A 24 -1.60 7.82 13.62
CA ASP A 24 -2.87 8.38 14.06
C ASP A 24 -3.99 7.34 14.13
N ARG A 25 -3.77 6.17 13.51
CA ARG A 25 -4.70 5.04 13.42
C ARG A 25 -4.15 3.84 14.17
N THR A 26 -5.04 2.95 14.60
CA THR A 26 -4.65 1.63 15.12
C THR A 26 -4.12 0.75 14.01
N LEU A 27 -3.30 -0.25 14.37
CA LEU A 27 -2.80 -1.24 13.40
C LEU A 27 -3.94 -1.97 12.68
N ALA A 28 -5.01 -2.30 13.40
CA ALA A 28 -6.20 -2.94 12.85
C ALA A 28 -6.91 -2.07 11.81
N GLU A 29 -7.06 -0.77 12.07
CA GLU A 29 -7.66 0.17 11.12
C GLU A 29 -6.83 0.33 9.85
N ILE A 30 -5.48 0.35 9.98
CA ILE A 30 -4.61 0.42 8.80
C ILE A 30 -4.76 -0.84 7.95
N ILE A 31 -4.66 -2.03 8.56
CA ILE A 31 -4.82 -3.31 7.86
C ILE A 31 -6.21 -3.42 7.22
N ALA A 32 -7.28 -3.07 7.94
CA ALA A 32 -8.64 -3.07 7.38
C ALA A 32 -8.77 -2.07 6.23
N GLY A 33 -8.06 -0.94 6.30
CA GLY A 33 -7.96 0.02 5.21
C GLY A 33 -7.44 -0.57 3.90
N TYR A 34 -6.65 -1.66 3.94
CA TYR A 34 -6.20 -2.36 2.74
C TYR A 34 -7.35 -2.94 1.91
N ALA A 35 -8.53 -3.19 2.48
CA ALA A 35 -9.71 -3.57 1.69
C ALA A 35 -10.18 -2.48 0.70
N SER A 36 -9.71 -1.25 0.89
CA SER A 36 -10.01 -0.08 0.04
C SER A 36 -8.76 0.49 -0.68
N HIS A 37 -7.62 -0.14 -0.49
CA HIS A 37 -6.28 0.25 -0.97
C HIS A 37 -5.92 -0.74 -2.10
N HIS A 38 -5.54 -0.40 -3.33
CA HIS A 38 -5.42 0.83 -4.09
C HIS A 38 -5.52 0.44 -5.57
N TRP A 39 -6.30 1.19 -6.34
CA TRP A 39 -6.09 1.30 -7.79
C TRP A 39 -5.29 2.57 -8.16
N MET A 40 -4.97 3.41 -7.17
CA MET A 40 -4.28 4.71 -7.37
C MET A 40 -2.95 4.88 -6.61
N ASP A 41 -2.47 3.88 -5.85
CA ASP A 41 -1.10 3.94 -5.31
C ASP A 41 -0.16 3.29 -6.30
N ASN A 42 1.01 3.91 -6.46
CA ASN A 42 2.12 3.36 -7.24
C ASN A 42 3.15 2.69 -6.33
N ARG A 43 2.77 2.34 -5.09
CA ARG A 43 3.69 1.78 -4.08
C ARG A 43 3.72 0.27 -4.18
N ASP A 44 4.94 -0.27 -4.18
CA ASP A 44 5.15 -1.71 -4.18
C ASP A 44 5.00 -2.28 -2.77
N LYS A 45 4.57 -3.54 -2.66
CA LYS A 45 4.48 -4.27 -1.39
C LYS A 45 5.80 -4.31 -0.64
N ALA A 46 6.94 -4.30 -1.34
CA ALA A 46 8.26 -4.25 -0.73
C ALA A 46 8.66 -2.85 -0.19
N GLU A 47 7.98 -1.78 -0.61
CA GLU A 47 8.15 -0.45 -0.04
C GLU A 47 7.28 -0.26 1.21
N ILE A 48 6.12 -0.90 1.24
CA ILE A 48 5.13 -0.77 2.32
C ILE A 48 5.44 -1.70 3.48
N PHE A 49 5.73 -2.97 3.15
CA PHE A 49 5.87 -4.03 4.12
C PHE A 49 7.31 -4.45 4.26
N PHE A 50 7.59 -4.90 5.48
CA PHE A 50 8.91 -5.26 5.91
C PHE A 50 8.91 -6.70 6.42
N VAL A 51 9.76 -7.54 5.83
CA VAL A 51 9.97 -8.94 6.21
C VAL A 51 11.44 -9.16 6.55
N MET A 52 11.76 -9.42 7.82
CA MET A 52 13.11 -9.79 8.28
C MET A 52 13.05 -10.70 9.50
N GLN A 53 14.18 -11.32 9.84
CA GLN A 53 14.33 -12.13 11.04
C GLN A 53 14.68 -11.26 12.25
N ILE A 54 14.00 -11.51 13.37
CA ILE A 54 14.19 -10.79 14.63
C ILE A 54 15.49 -11.22 15.29
N GLN A 55 16.31 -10.24 15.64
CA GLN A 55 17.53 -10.43 16.42
C GLN A 55 17.26 -10.26 17.92
N LYS A 56 16.53 -9.19 18.30
CA LYS A 56 16.31 -8.83 19.71
C LYS A 56 14.97 -8.14 19.89
N VAL A 57 14.29 -8.45 21.00
CA VAL A 57 13.01 -7.82 21.37
C VAL A 57 13.19 -7.02 22.66
N MET A 58 12.63 -5.81 22.67
CA MET A 58 12.61 -4.87 23.81
C MET A 58 11.14 -4.52 24.11
N PRO A 59 10.82 -3.82 25.22
CA PRO A 59 9.43 -3.57 25.59
C PRO A 59 8.58 -2.91 24.50
N SER A 60 9.10 -1.85 23.85
CA SER A 60 8.40 -1.08 22.80
C SER A 60 9.02 -1.18 21.41
N THR A 61 10.19 -1.81 21.29
CA THR A 61 10.95 -1.88 20.03
C THR A 61 11.55 -3.26 19.80
N TYR A 62 12.08 -3.50 18.62
CA TYR A 62 12.83 -4.71 18.26
C TYR A 62 13.96 -4.37 17.28
N GLN A 63 14.91 -5.29 17.13
CA GLN A 63 15.99 -5.26 16.15
C GLN A 63 15.91 -6.52 15.29
N VAL A 64 16.45 -6.42 14.09
CA VAL A 64 16.42 -7.47 13.07
C VAL A 64 17.82 -7.71 12.52
N PHE A 65 18.04 -8.90 11.99
CA PHE A 65 19.30 -9.22 11.32
C PHE A 65 19.39 -8.54 9.95
N GLY A 66 20.59 -8.06 9.62
CA GLY A 66 20.90 -7.47 8.33
C GLY A 66 20.51 -6.00 8.22
N SER A 67 20.77 -5.45 7.03
CA SER A 67 20.36 -4.12 6.63
C SER A 67 19.68 -4.19 5.28
N SER A 68 18.82 -3.21 5.00
CA SER A 68 18.21 -3.05 3.69
C SER A 68 18.37 -1.60 3.25
N ARG A 69 17.93 -1.28 2.03
CA ARG A 69 17.85 0.12 1.55
C ARG A 69 17.14 1.04 2.55
N PHE A 70 16.25 0.50 3.37
CA PHE A 70 15.35 1.28 4.19
C PHE A 70 15.56 1.13 5.70
N ILE A 71 16.45 0.24 6.13
CA ILE A 71 16.71 -0.05 7.54
C ILE A 71 18.21 -0.24 7.74
N ARG A 72 18.76 0.48 8.70
CA ARG A 72 20.17 0.37 9.08
C ARG A 72 20.38 -0.85 9.97
N GLU A 73 21.59 -1.39 9.92
CA GLU A 73 22.02 -2.39 10.89
C GLU A 73 21.88 -1.82 12.31
N ASP A 74 21.42 -2.66 13.25
CA ASP A 74 21.10 -2.30 14.64
C ASP A 74 19.99 -1.25 14.86
N GLU A 75 19.26 -0.84 13.82
CA GLU A 75 18.14 0.09 13.96
C GLU A 75 17.02 -0.49 14.84
N ARG A 76 16.47 0.35 15.74
CA ARG A 76 15.38 -0.03 16.63
C ARG A 76 14.04 0.27 15.97
N LEU A 77 13.35 -0.79 15.58
CA LEU A 77 12.06 -0.73 14.93
C LEU A 77 10.93 -0.74 15.97
N PRO A 78 9.84 0.03 15.77
CA PRO A 78 8.74 0.11 16.72
C PRO A 78 7.86 -1.14 16.68
N ARG A 79 7.53 -1.72 17.85
CA ARG A 79 6.64 -2.90 17.95
C ARG A 79 5.19 -2.61 17.53
N SER A 80 4.77 -1.35 17.55
CA SER A 80 3.45 -0.94 17.06
C SER A 80 3.26 -1.20 15.56
N HIS A 81 4.34 -1.38 14.79
CA HIS A 81 4.27 -1.63 13.34
C HIS A 81 4.20 -3.12 13.01
N VAL A 82 4.40 -4.00 13.99
CA VAL A 82 4.41 -5.45 13.77
C VAL A 82 3.00 -5.94 13.49
N ILE A 83 2.82 -6.55 12.33
CA ILE A 83 1.58 -7.18 11.88
C ILE A 83 1.50 -8.61 12.39
N ALA A 84 2.59 -9.39 12.22
CA ALA A 84 2.64 -10.80 12.62
C ALA A 84 4.07 -11.28 12.89
N GLY A 85 4.22 -12.18 13.87
CA GLY A 85 5.38 -13.06 14.03
C GLY A 85 5.16 -14.39 13.29
N CYS A 86 6.14 -14.82 12.51
CA CYS A 86 6.09 -15.97 11.62
C CYS A 86 7.24 -16.95 11.91
N LYS A 87 7.00 -18.24 11.66
CA LYS A 87 8.02 -19.29 11.85
C LYS A 87 9.08 -19.34 10.75
N SER A 88 8.79 -18.77 9.58
CA SER A 88 9.69 -18.76 8.42
C SER A 88 9.49 -17.49 7.59
N GLU A 89 10.51 -17.16 6.80
CA GLU A 89 10.46 -16.06 5.83
C GLU A 89 9.33 -16.24 4.83
N ALA A 90 9.20 -17.45 4.26
CA ALA A 90 8.17 -17.77 3.29
C ALA A 90 6.76 -17.54 3.83
N ALA A 91 6.51 -17.83 5.11
CA ALA A 91 5.21 -17.57 5.74
C ALA A 91 4.93 -16.07 5.88
N ALA A 92 5.94 -15.28 6.26
CA ALA A 92 5.81 -13.82 6.33
C ALA A 92 5.55 -13.19 4.94
N ILE A 93 6.27 -13.68 3.91
CA ILE A 93 6.07 -13.26 2.52
C ILE A 93 4.66 -13.62 2.02
N ALA A 94 4.21 -14.85 2.28
CA ALA A 94 2.88 -15.28 1.86
C ALA A 94 1.77 -14.44 2.52
N LEU A 95 1.92 -14.09 3.80
CA LEU A 95 0.97 -13.22 4.50
C LEU A 95 0.98 -11.79 3.94
N ARG A 96 2.18 -11.23 3.66
CA ARG A 96 2.32 -9.92 3.01
C ARG A 96 1.55 -9.88 1.68
N ASP A 97 1.83 -10.87 0.84
CA ASP A 97 1.27 -10.95 -0.50
C ASP A 97 -0.25 -11.10 -0.42
N MET A 98 -0.76 -11.97 0.45
CA MET A 98 -2.19 -12.10 0.70
C MET A 98 -2.87 -10.77 1.09
N ILE A 99 -2.29 -10.01 2.03
CA ILE A 99 -2.87 -8.73 2.49
C ILE A 99 -2.88 -7.71 1.35
N PHE A 100 -1.76 -7.59 0.64
CA PHE A 100 -1.62 -6.62 -0.45
C PHE A 100 -2.53 -6.97 -1.64
N ASP A 101 -2.50 -8.22 -2.09
CA ASP A 101 -3.23 -8.68 -3.26
C ASP A 101 -4.74 -8.63 -3.03
N THR A 102 -5.22 -8.90 -1.80
CA THR A 102 -6.65 -8.76 -1.46
C THR A 102 -7.17 -7.34 -1.71
N GLY A 103 -6.39 -6.33 -1.33
CA GLY A 103 -6.73 -4.94 -1.56
C GLY A 103 -6.68 -4.57 -3.05
N PHE A 104 -5.61 -4.99 -3.72
CA PHE A 104 -5.40 -4.75 -5.14
C PHE A 104 -6.54 -5.33 -6.00
N GLU A 105 -6.90 -6.60 -5.79
CA GLU A 105 -8.00 -7.26 -6.51
C GLU A 105 -9.35 -6.58 -6.28
N ALA A 106 -9.63 -6.16 -5.04
CA ALA A 106 -10.83 -5.41 -4.73
C ALA A 106 -10.86 -4.06 -5.45
N GLY A 107 -9.73 -3.34 -5.46
CA GLY A 107 -9.55 -2.07 -6.15
C GLY A 107 -9.78 -2.17 -7.66
N GLU A 108 -9.13 -3.12 -8.32
CA GLU A 108 -9.27 -3.39 -9.76
C GLU A 108 -10.74 -3.67 -10.14
N ARG A 109 -11.44 -4.48 -9.32
CA ARG A 109 -12.86 -4.77 -9.57
C ARG A 109 -13.74 -3.53 -9.42
N ILE A 110 -13.46 -2.67 -8.45
CA ILE A 110 -14.19 -1.42 -8.25
C ILE A 110 -13.92 -0.47 -9.43
N GLU A 111 -12.66 -0.30 -9.83
CA GLU A 111 -12.30 0.57 -10.95
C GLU A 111 -12.95 0.10 -12.26
N ALA A 112 -12.88 -1.20 -12.56
CA ALA A 112 -13.51 -1.76 -13.74
C ALA A 112 -15.02 -1.47 -13.78
N GLU A 113 -15.70 -1.62 -12.63
CA GLU A 113 -17.13 -1.33 -12.52
C GLU A 113 -17.43 0.17 -12.63
N MET A 114 -16.62 1.03 -12.00
CA MET A 114 -16.71 2.47 -12.13
C MET A 114 -16.55 2.88 -13.59
N HIS A 115 -15.48 2.42 -14.25
CA HIS A 115 -15.21 2.67 -15.66
C HIS A 115 -16.39 2.24 -16.52
N ARG A 116 -16.91 1.01 -16.33
CA ARG A 116 -18.07 0.49 -17.05
C ARG A 116 -19.28 1.41 -16.94
N ARG A 117 -19.57 1.92 -15.74
CA ARG A 117 -20.71 2.82 -15.50
C ARG A 117 -20.50 4.21 -16.11
N ILE A 118 -19.30 4.78 -15.98
CA ILE A 118 -19.04 6.16 -16.42
C ILE A 118 -18.62 6.29 -17.88
N LYS A 119 -18.19 5.21 -18.54
CA LYS A 119 -17.58 5.26 -19.89
C LYS A 119 -18.41 6.06 -20.89
N LYS A 120 -19.71 5.75 -21.02
CA LYS A 120 -20.60 6.46 -21.95
C LYS A 120 -20.79 7.94 -21.61
N PHE A 121 -20.75 8.29 -20.32
CA PHE A 121 -20.79 9.68 -19.90
C PHE A 121 -19.47 10.39 -20.25
N ALA A 122 -18.35 9.79 -19.88
CA ALA A 122 -17.01 10.31 -20.17
C ALA A 122 -16.77 10.51 -21.68
N ASP A 123 -17.17 9.55 -22.52
CA ASP A 123 -17.03 9.65 -23.97
C ASP A 123 -17.83 10.83 -24.55
N ARG A 124 -19.06 11.04 -24.05
CA ARG A 124 -19.90 12.18 -24.48
C ARG A 124 -19.31 13.52 -24.04
N GLU A 125 -18.84 13.62 -22.81
CA GLU A 125 -18.24 14.85 -22.28
C GLU A 125 -16.92 15.18 -22.97
N ARG A 126 -16.06 14.18 -23.22
CA ARG A 126 -14.83 14.36 -24.00
C ARG A 126 -15.12 14.84 -25.42
N ALA A 127 -16.11 14.25 -26.10
CA ALA A 127 -16.49 14.69 -27.44
C ALA A 127 -17.01 16.14 -27.45
N ARG A 128 -17.79 16.54 -26.43
CA ARG A 128 -18.26 17.93 -26.27
C ARG A 128 -17.11 18.89 -26.02
N ALA A 129 -16.21 18.55 -25.10
CA ALA A 129 -15.03 19.35 -24.79
C ALA A 129 -14.13 19.51 -26.02
N LEU A 130 -13.87 18.43 -26.76
CA LEU A 130 -13.05 18.47 -27.98
C LEU A 130 -13.66 19.39 -29.04
N LYS A 131 -14.98 19.31 -29.29
CA LYS A 131 -15.67 20.25 -30.18
C LYS A 131 -15.49 21.71 -29.74
N LYS A 132 -15.56 21.98 -28.44
CA LYS A 132 -15.35 23.32 -27.90
C LYS A 132 -13.91 23.79 -28.13
N ILE A 133 -12.92 22.95 -27.87
CA ILE A 133 -11.50 23.24 -28.11
C ILE A 133 -11.25 23.58 -29.58
N HIS A 134 -11.74 22.74 -30.50
CA HIS A 134 -11.59 22.96 -31.95
C HIS A 134 -12.18 24.30 -32.40
N ARG A 135 -13.36 24.66 -31.87
CA ARG A 135 -14.00 25.94 -32.19
C ARG A 135 -13.27 27.13 -31.60
N THR A 136 -12.69 27.00 -30.40
CA THR A 136 -11.96 28.10 -29.74
C THR A 136 -10.61 28.37 -30.40
N LEU A 137 -9.99 27.36 -30.98
CA LEU A 137 -8.64 27.45 -31.55
C LEU A 137 -8.62 27.10 -33.05
N PRO A 138 -9.41 27.81 -33.89
CA PRO A 138 -9.55 27.48 -35.30
C PRO A 138 -8.23 27.62 -36.09
N HIS A 139 -7.35 28.53 -35.67
CA HIS A 139 -6.02 28.73 -36.25
C HIS A 139 -5.06 27.57 -35.99
N ILE A 140 -5.29 26.76 -34.94
CA ILE A 140 -4.52 25.55 -34.65
C ILE A 140 -5.16 24.34 -35.34
N PHE A 141 -6.49 24.22 -35.27
CA PHE A 141 -7.20 23.03 -35.74
C PHE A 141 -7.80 23.15 -37.15
N GLY A 142 -7.48 24.22 -37.89
CA GLY A 142 -7.86 24.40 -39.30
C GLY A 142 -9.36 24.67 -39.55
N GLY A 143 -10.10 25.13 -38.54
CA GLY A 143 -11.53 25.46 -38.68
C GLY A 143 -11.76 26.86 -39.25
N LYS A 144 -12.83 27.08 -40.02
CA LYS A 144 -13.29 28.45 -40.33
C LYS A 144 -13.83 29.06 -39.03
N ALA A 145 -13.26 30.20 -38.63
CA ALA A 145 -13.69 30.98 -37.46
C ALA A 145 -15.15 31.43 -37.56
#